data_AF-A0A9X8VC54-F1
#
_entry.id   AF-A0A9X8VC54-F1
#
_cell.length_a   1.000
_cell.length_b   1.000
_cell.length_c   1.000
_cell.angle_alpha   90.00
_cell.angle_beta   90.00
_cell.angle_gamma   90.00
#
_symmetry.space_group_name_H-M   'P 1'
#
loop_
_entity.id
_entity.type
_entity.pdbx_description
1 polymer ?
#
loop_
_entity_poly.entity_id
_entity_poly.type
_entity_poly.pdbx_seq_one_letter_code
_entity_poly.pdbx_strand_id
1 'polypeptide(L)'
;RGVFPRAKAEGWNREIGDYLERNNFVERLKNAAEDNYFGKLAASKPQIYGIYWSKPQVEARQDARMHAVQVFLNSLWATESNGKQHFDPTRVATYADRTRRRPPNSSSLGLSPHVDSG
;
A
#
# COMPACT_ATOMS: atom_id res chain seq x y z
N ARG A 1 9.85 -2.44 -14.86
CA ARG A 1 8.40 -2.48 -15.25
C ARG A 1 7.93 -3.93 -15.19
N GLY A 2 6.62 -4.19 -15.00
CA GLY A 2 6.08 -5.56 -15.07
C GLY A 2 6.46 -6.47 -13.90
N VAL A 3 6.50 -5.94 -12.67
CA VAL A 3 6.75 -6.77 -11.47
C VAL A 3 5.70 -7.87 -11.36
N PHE A 4 4.46 -7.62 -11.78
CA PHE A 4 3.42 -8.64 -11.88
C PHE A 4 2.80 -8.65 -13.28
N PRO A 5 2.31 -9.80 -13.76
CA PRO A 5 1.47 -9.87 -14.95
C PRO A 5 0.22 -9.01 -14.79
N ARG A 6 -0.19 -8.32 -15.86
CA ARG A 6 -1.36 -7.44 -15.86
C ARG A 6 -2.63 -8.14 -15.36
N ALA A 7 -2.90 -9.36 -15.85
CA ALA A 7 -4.06 -10.14 -15.45
C ALA A 7 -4.08 -10.45 -13.93
N LYS A 8 -2.92 -10.72 -13.32
CA LYS A 8 -2.80 -10.95 -11.87
C LYS A 8 -3.14 -9.66 -11.10
N ALA A 9 -2.61 -8.52 -11.54
CA ALA A 9 -2.90 -7.23 -10.93
C ALA A 9 -4.38 -6.81 -11.08
N GLU A 10 -4.99 -7.07 -12.24
CA GLU A 10 -6.42 -6.82 -12.47
C GLU A 10 -7.30 -7.75 -11.62
N GLY A 11 -6.91 -9.02 -11.47
CA GLY A 11 -7.55 -9.97 -10.56
C GLY A 11 -7.52 -9.49 -9.11
N TRP A 12 -6.34 -9.15 -8.61
CA TRP A 12 -6.16 -8.57 -7.27
C TRP A 12 -6.99 -7.30 -7.04
N ASN A 13 -7.10 -6.42 -8.05
CA ASN A 13 -7.93 -5.22 -7.93
C ASN A 13 -9.43 -5.55 -7.75
N ARG A 14 -9.93 -6.58 -8.43
CA ARG A 14 -11.30 -7.09 -8.24
C ARG A 14 -11.46 -7.70 -6.85
N GLU A 15 -10.55 -8.59 -6.45
CA GLU A 15 -10.59 -9.25 -5.13
C GLU A 15 -10.56 -8.26 -3.96
N ILE A 16 -9.79 -7.16 -4.06
CA ILE A 16 -9.82 -6.09 -3.04
C ILE A 16 -11.19 -5.41 -3.01
N GLY A 17 -11.80 -5.17 -4.19
CA GLY A 17 -13.16 -4.62 -4.28
C GLY A 17 -14.18 -5.52 -3.60
N ASP A 18 -14.18 -6.80 -3.96
CA ASP A 18 -15.09 -7.81 -3.40
C ASP A 18 -14.89 -7.97 -1.89
N TYR A 19 -13.63 -7.93 -1.43
CA TYR A 19 -13.30 -7.96 -0.01
C TYR A 19 -13.90 -6.76 0.75
N LEU A 20 -13.82 -5.56 0.20
CA LEU A 20 -14.39 -4.35 0.82
C LEU A 20 -15.92 -4.41 0.85
N GLU A 21 -16.55 -4.87 -0.23
CA GLU A 21 -18.00 -4.98 -0.36
C GLU A 21 -18.57 -6.04 0.59
N ARG A 22 -18.01 -7.26 0.57
CA ARG A 22 -18.42 -8.38 1.43
C ARG A 22 -18.37 -8.04 2.92
N ASN A 23 -17.46 -7.16 3.32
CA ASN A 23 -17.30 -6.74 4.71
C ASN A 23 -18.04 -5.44 5.06
N ASN A 24 -18.85 -4.90 4.15
CA ASN A 24 -19.58 -3.64 4.29
C ASN A 24 -18.66 -2.48 4.75
N PHE A 25 -17.45 -2.40 4.19
CA PHE A 25 -16.39 -1.52 4.70
C PHE A 25 -16.83 -0.04 4.81
N VAL A 26 -17.50 0.49 3.78
CA VAL A 26 -17.95 1.89 3.77
C VAL A 26 -18.92 2.17 4.92
N GLU A 27 -19.81 1.22 5.22
CA GLU A 27 -20.77 1.39 6.30
C GLU A 27 -20.09 1.30 7.67
N ARG A 28 -19.12 0.39 7.82
CA ARG A 28 -18.31 0.30 9.05
C ARG A 28 -17.48 1.56 9.27
N LEU A 29 -16.97 2.17 8.20
CA LEU A 29 -16.16 3.39 8.28
C LEU A 29 -16.99 4.59 8.79
N LYS A 30 -18.24 4.75 8.36
CA LYS A 30 -19.13 5.82 8.86
C LYS A 30 -19.35 5.73 10.38
N ASN A 31 -19.30 4.52 10.93
CA ASN A 31 -19.55 4.23 12.33
C ASN A 31 -18.26 4.14 13.17
N ALA A 32 -17.08 4.26 12.54
CA ALA A 32 -15.81 4.28 13.23
C ALA A 32 -15.47 5.73 13.62
N ALA A 33 -15.06 5.95 14.87
CA ALA A 33 -14.63 7.25 15.37
C ALA A 33 -13.62 7.90 14.40
N GLU A 34 -13.86 9.15 14.04
CA GLU A 34 -13.11 9.89 13.02
C GLU A 34 -11.60 9.86 13.32
N ASP A 35 -10.85 9.15 12.48
CA ASP A 35 -9.41 9.32 12.44
C ASP A 35 -9.14 10.69 11.79
N ASN A 36 -8.97 11.70 12.64
CA ASN A 36 -8.88 13.13 12.29
C ASN A 36 -7.69 13.49 11.38
N TYR A 37 -6.84 12.52 11.02
CA TYR A 37 -5.72 12.74 10.10
C TYR A 37 -6.17 13.13 8.68
N PHE A 38 -7.41 12.79 8.28
CA PHE A 38 -8.00 13.19 6.99
C PHE A 38 -9.40 13.82 7.11
N GLY A 39 -9.80 14.26 8.31
CA GLY A 39 -11.19 14.56 8.72
C GLY A 39 -11.94 15.70 8.02
N LYS A 40 -11.47 16.25 6.90
CA LYS A 40 -12.19 17.28 6.12
C LYS A 40 -12.60 16.80 4.73
N LEU A 41 -13.06 15.56 4.64
CA LEU A 41 -13.36 14.89 3.39
C LEU A 41 -14.85 14.88 3.10
N ALA A 42 -15.30 15.86 2.33
CA ALA A 42 -16.68 15.97 1.83
C ALA A 42 -17.06 14.89 0.78
N ALA A 43 -16.20 13.90 0.52
CA ALA A 43 -16.49 12.82 -0.43
C ALA A 43 -17.12 11.63 0.31
N SER A 44 -18.25 11.15 -0.20
CA SER A 44 -18.99 10.00 0.35
C SER A 44 -18.23 8.66 0.31
N LYS A 45 -17.05 8.61 -0.34
CA LYS A 45 -16.16 7.44 -0.38
C LYS A 45 -14.71 7.85 -0.05
N PRO A 46 -14.03 7.14 0.87
CA PRO A 46 -12.62 7.39 1.16
C PRO A 46 -11.76 7.08 -0.07
N GLN A 47 -10.62 7.76 -0.22
CA GLN A 47 -9.62 7.40 -1.26
C GLN A 47 -8.53 6.49 -0.70
N ILE A 48 -8.24 6.59 0.60
CA ILE A 48 -7.29 5.75 1.32
C ILE A 48 -8.11 4.80 2.20
N TYR A 49 -7.90 3.51 2.01
CA TYR A 49 -8.62 2.45 2.72
C TYR A 49 -7.68 1.85 3.77
N GLY A 50 -8.06 2.00 5.03
CA GLY A 50 -7.38 1.46 6.21
C GLY A 50 -7.44 -0.07 6.34
N ILE A 51 -7.28 -0.80 5.25
CA ILE A 51 -7.18 -2.26 5.23
C ILE A 51 -5.74 -2.69 5.01
N TYR A 52 -5.32 -3.74 5.71
CA TYR A 52 -3.92 -4.17 5.74
C TYR A 52 -3.72 -5.62 5.30
N TRP A 53 -4.76 -6.45 5.42
CA TRP A 53 -4.63 -7.92 5.39
C TRP A 53 -5.49 -8.59 4.31
N SER A 54 -5.90 -7.86 3.27
CA SER A 54 -6.55 -8.53 2.14
C SER A 54 -5.58 -9.55 1.52
N LYS A 55 -6.09 -10.68 1.04
CA LYS A 55 -5.28 -11.72 0.39
C LYS A 55 -4.38 -11.14 -0.72
N PRO A 56 -4.86 -10.26 -1.62
CA PRO A 56 -4.01 -9.59 -2.59
C PRO A 56 -2.84 -8.78 -2.00
N GLN A 57 -3.05 -8.06 -0.88
CA GLN A 57 -1.97 -7.32 -0.22
C GLN A 57 -0.90 -8.26 0.33
N VAL A 58 -1.30 -9.36 0.99
CA VAL A 58 -0.37 -10.33 1.56
C VAL A 58 0.40 -11.05 0.46
N GLU A 59 -0.29 -11.53 -0.58
CA GLU A 59 0.34 -12.22 -1.71
C GLU A 59 1.33 -11.32 -2.45
N ALA A 60 0.98 -10.06 -2.72
CA ALA A 60 1.87 -9.14 -3.40
C ALA A 60 3.15 -8.84 -2.60
N ARG A 61 3.08 -8.80 -1.27
CA ARG A 61 4.23 -8.54 -0.39
C ARG A 61 5.21 -9.71 -0.34
N GLN A 62 4.70 -10.94 -0.34
CA GLN A 62 5.53 -12.15 -0.21
C GLN A 62 5.98 -12.77 -1.55
N ASP A 63 5.49 -12.26 -2.69
CA ASP A 63 5.83 -12.80 -4.01
C ASP A 63 7.34 -12.66 -4.29
N ALA A 64 7.96 -13.73 -4.78
CA ALA A 64 9.39 -13.76 -5.08
C ALA A 64 9.83 -12.66 -6.06
N ARG A 65 8.95 -12.21 -6.96
CA ARG A 65 9.23 -11.11 -7.89
C ARG A 65 9.33 -9.76 -7.17
N MET A 66 8.50 -9.55 -6.15
CA MET A 66 8.59 -8.35 -5.30
C MET A 66 9.86 -8.39 -4.47
N HIS A 67 10.16 -9.53 -3.85
CA HIS A 67 11.38 -9.72 -3.07
C HIS A 67 12.63 -9.40 -3.90
N ALA A 68 12.76 -9.94 -5.12
CA ALA A 68 13.90 -9.66 -6.00
C ALA A 68 14.05 -8.16 -6.34
N VAL A 69 12.93 -7.45 -6.54
CA VAL A 69 12.93 -6.00 -6.79
C VAL A 69 13.37 -5.23 -5.54
N GLN A 70 12.91 -5.64 -4.35
CA GLN A 70 13.29 -5.01 -3.09
C GLN A 70 14.79 -5.20 -2.81
N VAL A 71 15.32 -6.42 -2.99
CA VAL A 71 16.76 -6.69 -2.86
C VAL A 71 17.57 -5.83 -3.84
N PHE A 72 17.14 -5.75 -5.11
CA PHE A 72 17.78 -4.90 -6.11
C PHE A 72 17.81 -3.42 -5.67
N LEU A 73 16.68 -2.86 -5.23
CA LEU A 73 16.61 -1.45 -4.80
C LEU A 73 17.45 -1.20 -3.53
N ASN A 74 17.44 -2.13 -2.58
CA ASN A 74 18.26 -2.06 -1.38
C ASN A 74 19.76 -2.06 -1.71
N SER A 75 20.17 -2.82 -2.73
CA SER A 75 21.57 -2.92 -3.16
C SER A 75 22.15 -1.63 -3.77
N LEU A 76 21.30 -0.63 -4.07
CA LEU A 76 21.75 0.68 -4.55
C LEU A 76 22.40 1.52 -3.43
N TRP A 77 22.17 1.16 -2.17
CA TRP A 77 22.75 1.85 -1.01
C TRP A 77 24.11 1.27 -0.64
N ALA A 78 25.01 2.12 -0.14
CA ALA A 78 26.20 1.67 0.56
C ALA A 78 25.78 1.08 1.92
N THR A 79 25.61 -0.24 1.97
CA THR A 79 25.15 -0.92 3.19
C THR A 79 26.24 -1.10 4.24
N GLU A 80 27.51 -0.93 3.86
CA GLU A 80 28.67 -1.04 4.73
C GLU A 80 29.44 0.28 4.80
N SER A 81 29.85 0.65 6.01
CA SER A 81 30.77 1.75 6.26
C SER A 81 31.43 1.56 7.63
N ASN A 82 32.67 2.04 7.78
CA ASN A 82 33.44 1.94 9.03
C ASN A 82 33.54 0.51 9.60
N GLY A 83 33.67 -0.50 8.72
CA GLY A 83 33.76 -1.91 9.11
C GLY A 83 32.46 -2.51 9.66
N LYS A 84 31.31 -1.84 9.50
CA LYS A 84 29.99 -2.31 9.95
C LYS A 84 29.00 -2.35 8.80
N GLN A 85 28.21 -3.42 8.73
CA GLN A 85 27.00 -3.49 7.90
C GLN A 85 25.83 -2.84 8.65
N HIS A 86 25.20 -1.83 8.03
CA HIS A 86 24.09 -1.08 8.59
C HIS A 86 22.75 -1.80 8.44
N PHE A 87 22.58 -2.56 7.34
CA PHE A 87 21.47 -3.47 7.12
C PHE A 87 21.86 -4.53 6.07
N ASP A 88 21.22 -5.70 6.13
CA ASP A 88 21.38 -6.75 5.12
C ASP A 88 20.44 -6.47 3.93
N PRO A 89 20.95 -6.11 2.74
CA PRO A 89 20.11 -5.76 1.60
C PRO A 89 19.28 -6.94 1.07
N THR A 90 19.65 -8.18 1.42
CA THR A 90 18.98 -9.40 0.98
C THR A 90 17.87 -9.87 1.93
N ARG A 91 17.83 -9.35 3.16
CA ARG A 91 16.81 -9.68 4.16
C ARG A 91 15.75 -8.59 4.22
N VAL A 92 14.64 -8.85 3.53
CA VAL A 92 13.54 -7.89 3.43
C VAL A 92 12.47 -8.16 4.49
N ALA A 93 12.17 -7.16 5.31
CA ALA A 93 11.02 -7.19 6.22
C ALA A 93 9.74 -6.73 5.49
N THR A 94 8.61 -7.34 5.84
CA THR A 94 7.30 -6.88 5.33
C THR A 94 6.78 -5.71 6.16
N TYR A 95 6.50 -4.60 5.49
CA TYR A 95 5.76 -3.47 6.06
C TYR A 95 4.31 -3.49 5.56
N ALA A 96 3.35 -3.63 6.47
CA ALA A 96 1.93 -3.66 6.14
C ALA A 96 1.37 -2.24 6.08
N ASP A 97 0.97 -1.81 4.89
CA ASP A 97 0.37 -0.49 4.65
C ASP A 97 -1.02 -0.61 4.00
N ARG A 98 -1.71 0.54 3.97
CA ARG A 98 -3.04 0.79 3.43
C ARG A 98 -3.08 0.61 1.91
N THR A 99 -4.28 0.67 1.34
CA THR A 99 -4.47 0.68 -0.11
C THR A 99 -5.20 1.95 -0.55
N ARG A 100 -4.87 2.47 -1.74
CA ARG A 100 -5.53 3.63 -2.33
C ARG A 100 -6.40 3.21 -3.49
N ARG A 101 -7.67 3.60 -3.48
CA ARG A 101 -8.61 3.36 -4.59
C ARG A 101 -9.28 4.68 -4.94
N ARG A 102 -9.03 5.17 -6.15
CA ARG A 102 -9.58 6.44 -6.65
C ARG A 102 -10.47 6.17 -7.86
N PRO A 103 -11.80 6.30 -7.72
CA PRO A 103 -12.71 6.14 -8.84
C PRO A 103 -12.47 7.19 -9.94
N PRO A 104 -12.80 6.88 -11.21
CA PRO A 104 -12.83 7.88 -12.27
C PRO A 104 -13.67 9.10 -11.87
N ASN A 105 -13.27 10.29 -12.31
CA ASN A 105 -13.96 11.57 -12.08
C ASN A 105 -14.09 12.03 -10.61
N SER A 106 -13.40 11.38 -9.66
CA SER A 106 -13.34 11.88 -8.28
C SER A 106 -12.41 13.09 -8.13
N SER A 107 -12.79 14.10 -7.33
CA SER A 107 -11.89 15.19 -6.93
C SER A 107 -10.70 14.60 -6.15
N SER A 108 -9.50 15.15 -6.34
CA SER A 108 -8.32 14.71 -5.59
C SER A 108 -8.34 15.30 -4.19
N LEU A 109 -7.83 14.55 -3.23
CA LEU A 109 -7.55 15.09 -1.90
C LEU A 109 -6.34 16.04 -1.85
N GLY A 110 -5.55 16.05 -2.91
CA GLY A 110 -4.42 16.96 -3.07
C GLY A 110 -3.43 16.86 -1.92
N LEU A 111 -2.46 15.95 -1.98
CA LEU A 111 -1.26 16.12 -1.17
C LEU A 111 -0.38 17.18 -1.85
N SER A 112 -0.08 18.27 -1.13
CA SER A 112 1.00 19.18 -1.51
C SER A 112 2.33 18.42 -1.51
N PRO A 113 3.35 18.87 -2.27
CA PRO A 113 4.69 18.32 -2.18
C PRO A 113 5.16 18.26 -0.71
N HIS A 114 5.63 17.10 -0.28
CA HIS A 114 6.11 16.82 1.08
C HIS A 114 7.17 15.71 1.03
N VAL A 115 7.84 15.50 2.17
CA VAL A 115 8.81 14.44 2.39
C VAL A 115 8.38 13.69 3.65
N ASP A 116 8.31 12.37 3.55
CA ASP A 116 8.06 11.48 4.70
C ASP A 116 9.40 11.15 5.41
N SER A 117 9.36 10.31 6.45
CA SER A 117 10.54 9.92 7.24
C SER A 117 11.25 11.09 7.96
N GLY A 118 10.44 12.01 8.52
CA GLY A 118 10.88 13.08 9.42
C GLY A 118 11.19 12.63 10.83
#